data_AF-A0A9C8ZHN7-F1
#
_entry.id   AF-A0A9C8ZHN7-F1
#
_cell.length_a   1.000
_cell.length_b   1.000
_cell.length_c   1.000
_cell.angle_alpha   90.00
_cell.angle_beta   90.00
_cell.angle_gamma   90.00
#
_symmetry.space_group_name_H-M   'P 1'
#
loop_
_entity.id
_entity.type
_entity.pdbx_description
1 polymer ?
#
loop_
_entity_poly.entity_id
_entity_poly.type
_entity_poly.pdbx_seq_one_letter_code
_entity_poly.pdbx_strand_id
1 'polypeptide(L)'
;MNQADDNKTAMQFPCAFPIKAMGRAKDTMADTVLEIVQRHAPEADARALKTQPSSNGKFVSVTVTIDAQSREQLDAIYLDLNDSDQVLMTL
;
A
#
# COMPACT_ATOMS: atom_id res chain seq x y z
N MET A 1 -23.11 -15.54 31.05
CA MET A 1 -22.22 -14.36 30.99
C MET A 1 -20.80 -14.88 31.11
N ASN A 2 -19.95 -14.90 30.08
CA ASN A 2 -19.38 -13.75 29.40
C ASN A 2 -19.06 -14.11 27.94
N GLN A 3 -19.43 -13.22 27.04
CA GLN A 3 -19.11 -13.26 25.62
C GLN A 3 -18.19 -12.05 25.41
N ALA A 4 -16.92 -12.26 25.06
CA ALA A 4 -16.03 -11.34 24.33
C ALA A 4 -14.55 -11.75 24.45
N ASP A 5 -14.19 -12.91 23.92
CA ASP A 5 -12.79 -13.25 23.60
C ASP A 5 -12.65 -13.36 22.08
N ASP A 6 -13.08 -12.31 21.37
CA ASP A 6 -12.83 -12.14 19.93
C ASP A 6 -11.78 -11.04 19.74
N ASN A 7 -10.57 -11.47 19.40
CA ASN A 7 -9.77 -10.89 18.33
C ASN A 7 -9.69 -9.35 18.27
N LYS A 8 -8.83 -8.76 19.10
CA LYS A 8 -8.28 -7.42 18.85
C LYS A 8 -7.03 -7.23 19.72
N THR A 9 -5.90 -7.76 19.28
CA THR A 9 -4.66 -7.02 19.49
C THR A 9 -4.95 -5.64 18.94
N ALA A 10 -5.05 -4.64 19.81
CA ALA A 10 -5.18 -3.27 19.39
C ALA A 10 -4.00 -3.00 18.46
N MET A 11 -4.25 -2.94 17.15
CA MET A 11 -3.29 -2.40 16.21
C MET A 11 -2.98 -1.00 16.75
N GLN A 12 -1.80 -0.86 17.35
CA GLN A 12 -1.35 0.42 17.91
C GLN A 12 -0.98 1.27 16.70
N PHE A 13 -1.92 2.11 16.30
CA PHE A 13 -1.69 3.15 15.34
C PHE A 13 -1.19 4.40 16.09
N PRO A 14 -0.26 5.19 15.53
CA PRO A 14 0.38 5.03 14.22
C PRO A 14 1.35 3.84 14.13
N CYS A 15 1.36 3.11 13.01
CA CYS A 15 2.34 2.06 12.75
C CYS A 15 2.80 2.06 11.28
N ALA A 16 4.10 1.96 11.07
CA ALA A 16 4.67 1.87 9.73
C ALA A 16 4.31 0.53 9.08
N PHE A 17 3.49 0.57 8.03
CA PHE A 17 3.05 -0.59 7.28
C PHE A 17 3.58 -0.52 5.83
N PRO A 18 4.39 -1.51 5.39
CA PRO A 18 4.82 -1.59 4.00
C PRO A 18 3.70 -2.18 3.15
N ILE A 19 3.12 -1.38 2.26
CA ILE A 19 2.15 -1.81 1.25
C ILE A 19 2.93 -2.20 0.00
N LYS A 20 2.73 -3.43 -0.50
CA LYS A 20 3.41 -3.89 -1.72
C LYS A 20 2.42 -4.03 -2.86
N ALA A 21 2.57 -3.21 -3.89
CA ALA A 21 1.85 -3.30 -5.15
C ALA A 21 2.70 -3.99 -6.21
N MET A 22 2.12 -4.88 -7.00
CA MET A 22 2.73 -5.46 -8.19
C MET A 22 1.90 -5.11 -9.41
N GLY A 23 2.57 -4.66 -10.46
CA GLY A 23 1.91 -4.16 -11.66
C GLY A 23 2.77 -4.33 -12.89
N ARG A 24 2.27 -3.84 -14.02
CA ARG A 24 3.07 -3.79 -15.26
C ARG A 24 4.22 -2.80 -15.07
N ALA A 25 5.40 -3.11 -15.62
CA ALA A 25 6.54 -2.21 -15.62
C ALA A 25 6.26 -1.01 -16.56
N LYS A 26 5.48 -0.05 -16.08
CA LYS A 26 5.26 1.26 -16.69
C LYS A 26 5.91 2.31 -15.80
N ASP A 27 6.57 3.30 -16.43
CA ASP A 27 7.20 4.43 -15.73
C ASP A 27 6.23 5.18 -14.81
N THR A 28 4.93 5.17 -15.12
CA THR A 28 3.90 5.87 -14.35
C THR A 28 3.36 5.08 -13.16
N MET A 29 3.70 3.79 -13.00
CA MET A 29 3.12 2.96 -11.94
C MET A 29 3.57 3.42 -10.55
N ALA A 30 4.85 3.76 -10.39
CA ALA A 30 5.38 4.32 -9.15
C ALA A 30 4.72 5.66 -8.77
N ASP A 31 4.54 6.52 -9.76
CA ASP A 31 3.93 7.85 -9.61
C ASP A 31 2.46 7.73 -9.20
N THR A 32 1.68 6.90 -9.91
CA THR A 32 0.28 6.62 -9.56
C THR A 32 0.13 6.03 -8.15
N VAL A 33 0.94 5.02 -7.80
CA VAL A 33 0.92 4.43 -6.45
C VAL A 33 1.24 5.49 -5.40
N LEU A 34 2.24 6.33 -5.65
CA LEU A 34 2.62 7.39 -4.73
C LEU A 34 1.53 8.45 -4.56
N GLU A 35 0.90 8.90 -5.65
CA GLU A 35 -0.19 9.87 -5.59
C GLU A 35 -1.37 9.35 -4.77
N ILE A 36 -1.79 8.10 -5.02
CA ILE A 36 -2.87 7.45 -4.28
C ILE A 36 -2.52 7.38 -2.80
N VAL A 37 -1.33 6.89 -2.50
CA VAL A 37 -0.88 6.71 -1.13
C VAL A 37 -0.75 8.07 -0.42
N GLN A 38 -0.22 9.10 -1.07
CA GLN A 38 -0.12 10.46 -0.51
C GLN A 38 -1.47 11.08 -0.18
N ARG A 39 -2.54 10.75 -0.92
CA ARG A 39 -3.90 11.24 -0.60
C ARG A 39 -4.38 10.73 0.75
N HIS A 40 -3.97 9.53 1.14
CA HIS A 40 -4.36 8.92 2.41
C HIS A 40 -3.32 9.10 3.52
N ALA A 41 -2.04 9.14 3.15
CA ALA A 41 -0.88 9.24 4.03
C ALA A 41 0.07 10.30 3.46
N PRO A 42 -0.13 11.60 3.75
CA PRO A 42 0.69 12.68 3.20
C PRO A 42 2.16 12.64 3.68
N GLU A 43 2.46 11.85 4.71
CA GLU A 43 3.84 11.54 5.13
C GLU A 43 4.57 10.56 4.21
N ALA A 44 3.85 9.89 3.31
CA ALA A 44 4.41 8.92 2.39
C ALA A 44 5.11 9.63 1.22
N ASP A 45 6.42 9.73 1.30
CA ASP A 45 7.24 10.31 0.24
C ASP A 45 7.65 9.30 -0.83
N ALA A 46 8.05 9.79 -2.00
CA ALA A 46 8.74 9.00 -3.04
C ALA A 46 9.99 8.27 -2.50
N ARG A 47 10.55 8.74 -1.38
CA ARG A 47 11.67 8.09 -0.66
C ARG A 47 11.26 6.81 0.07
N ALA A 48 10.01 6.74 0.54
CA ALA A 48 9.44 5.55 1.15
C ALA A 48 9.00 4.52 0.09
N LEU A 49 8.90 4.95 -1.17
CA LEU A 49 8.60 4.12 -2.31
C LEU A 49 9.85 3.43 -2.86
N LYS A 50 9.77 2.11 -2.96
CA LYS A 50 10.81 1.25 -3.53
C LYS A 50 10.25 0.50 -4.71
N THR A 51 10.70 0.86 -5.91
CA THR A 51 10.43 0.13 -7.14
C THR A 51 11.49 -0.91 -7.39
N GLN A 52 11.07 -2.16 -7.54
CA GLN A 52 11.90 -3.26 -7.93
C GLN A 52 11.38 -3.83 -9.26
N PRO A 53 12.09 -3.60 -10.38
CA PRO A 53 11.74 -4.23 -11.64
C PRO A 53 11.96 -5.74 -11.54
N SER A 54 11.06 -6.51 -12.14
CA SER A 54 11.20 -7.97 -12.21
C SER A 54 12.27 -8.35 -13.23
N SER A 55 12.91 -9.51 -13.05
CA SER A 55 14.04 -9.98 -13.90
C SER A 55 13.69 -10.09 -15.40
N ASN A 56 12.40 -10.17 -15.74
CA ASN A 56 11.92 -10.21 -17.12
C ASN A 56 11.54 -8.84 -17.70
N GLY A 57 11.58 -7.76 -16.91
CA GLY A 57 11.18 -6.41 -17.34
C GLY A 57 9.70 -6.22 -17.67
N LYS A 58 8.86 -7.25 -17.52
CA LYS A 58 7.40 -7.17 -17.77
C LYS A 58 6.61 -6.58 -16.60
N PHE A 59 7.09 -6.80 -15.39
CA PHE A 59 6.40 -6.42 -14.15
C PHE A 59 7.33 -5.63 -13.25
N VAL A 60 6.76 -4.76 -12.44
CA VAL A 60 7.45 -4.01 -11.40
C VAL A 60 6.72 -4.23 -10.08
N SER A 61 7.48 -4.46 -9.02
CA SER A 61 6.98 -4.46 -7.65
C SER A 61 7.29 -3.11 -7.03
N VAL A 62 6.30 -2.45 -6.47
CA VAL A 62 6.43 -1.19 -5.77
C VAL A 62 6.04 -1.40 -4.33
N THR A 63 6.98 -1.18 -3.42
CA THR A 63 6.75 -1.24 -1.99
C THR A 63 6.73 0.18 -1.46
N VAL A 64 5.65 0.61 -0.83
CA VAL A 64 5.57 1.92 -0.19
C VAL A 64 5.36 1.71 1.31
N THR A 65 6.21 2.33 2.12
CA THR A 65 6.04 2.31 3.57
C THR A 65 5.20 3.51 3.97
N ILE A 66 4.03 3.25 4.55
CA ILE A 66 3.14 4.30 5.04
C ILE A 66 3.00 4.22 6.55
N ASP A 67 2.59 5.32 7.17
CA ASP A 67 2.18 5.30 8.56
C ASP A 67 0.66 5.06 8.63
N ALA A 68 0.30 3.81 8.91
CA ALA A 68 -1.10 3.44 9.04
C ALA A 68 -1.65 4.06 10.32
N GLN A 69 -2.65 4.92 10.19
CA GLN A 69 -3.40 5.51 11.31
C GLN A 69 -4.61 4.66 11.68
N SER A 70 -5.12 3.86 10.75
CA SER A 70 -6.28 2.99 10.94
C SER A 70 -6.37 1.92 9.85
N ARG A 71 -7.11 0.83 10.12
CA ARG A 71 -7.37 -0.23 9.13
C ARG A 71 -8.14 0.29 7.92
N GLU A 72 -9.07 1.22 8.15
CA GLU A 72 -9.89 1.82 7.10
C GLU A 72 -9.05 2.65 6.13
N GLN A 73 -7.99 3.30 6.62
CA GLN A 73 -7.04 4.03 5.76
C GLN A 73 -6.28 3.05 4.86
N LEU A 74 -5.80 1.93 5.41
CA LEU A 74 -5.15 0.88 4.63
C LEU A 74 -6.08 0.30 3.57
N ASP A 75 -7.31 -0.04 3.96
CA ASP A 75 -8.32 -0.59 3.03
C ASP A 75 -8.64 0.37 1.89
N ALA A 76 -8.80 1.67 2.20
CA ALA A 76 -8.99 2.70 1.19
C ALA A 76 -7.81 2.78 0.22
N ILE A 77 -6.57 2.72 0.71
CA ILE A 77 -5.37 2.69 -0.14
C ILE A 77 -5.38 1.44 -1.03
N TYR A 78 -5.65 0.26 -0.47
CA TYR A 78 -5.70 -0.99 -1.25
C TYR A 78 -6.80 -0.95 -2.31
N LEU A 79 -7.96 -0.37 -2.00
CA LEU A 79 -9.08 -0.23 -2.94
C LEU A 79 -8.70 0.68 -4.12
N ASP A 80 -8.12 1.84 -3.84
CA ASP A 80 -7.74 2.84 -4.86
C ASP A 80 -6.54 2.35 -5.70
N LEU A 81 -5.61 1.64 -5.06
CA LEU A 81 -4.55 0.91 -5.76
C LEU A 81 -5.13 -0.18 -6.67
N ASN A 82 -6.10 -0.97 -6.21
CA ASN A 82 -6.73 -2.02 -7.01
C ASN A 82 -7.64 -1.48 -8.12
N ASP A 83 -8.21 -0.29 -7.95
CA ASP A 83 -8.97 0.43 -8.99
C ASP A 83 -8.06 0.88 -10.15
N SER A 84 -6.77 1.09 -9.87
CA SER A 84 -5.79 1.46 -10.89
C SER A 84 -5.49 0.31 -11.87
N ASP A 85 -5.75 0.51 -13.16
CA ASP A 85 -5.42 -0.44 -14.26
C ASP A 85 -3.93 -0.87 -14.29
N GLN A 86 -3.06 -0.09 -13.65
CA GLN A 86 -1.62 -0.34 -13.59
C GLN A 86 -1.24 -1.38 -12.53
N VAL A 87 -2.04 -1.53 -11.48
CA VAL A 87 -1.80 -2.46 -10.37
C VAL A 87 -2.56 -3.75 -10.68
N LEU A 88 -1.82 -4.86 -10.66
CA LEU A 88 -2.39 -6.18 -10.90
C LEU A 88 -2.72 -6.88 -9.59
N MET A 89 -1.95 -6.59 -8.54
CA MET A 89 -2.06 -7.27 -7.26
C MET A 89 -1.42 -6.44 -6.16
N THR A 90 -2.01 -6.43 -4.98
CA THR A 90 -1.45 -5.84 -3.76
C THR A 90 -1.24 -6.92 -2.69
N LEU A 91 -0.23 -6.73 -1.83
CA LEU A 91 0.26 -7.67 -0.82
C LEU A 91 0.58 -6.95 0.49
#